data_AF-M2Q6B4-F1
#
_entry.id   AF-M2Q6B4-F1
#
_cell.length_a   1.000
_cell.length_b   1.000
_cell.length_c   1.000
_cell.angle_alpha   90.00
_cell.angle_beta   90.00
_cell.angle_gamma   90.00
#
_symmetry.space_group_name_H-M   'P 1'
#
loop_
_entity.id
_entity.type
_entity.pdbx_description
1 polymer ?
#
loop_
_entity_poly.entity_id
_entity_poly.type
_entity_poly.pdbx_seq_one_letter_code
_entity_poly.pdbx_strand_id
1 'polypeptide(L)'
;MTGPGSGPQGVYNQLNTTPPQAPPPGSGLIQGATAAPPPPGPPPNYGELGKGQAQADFASASANGGWEFDPEAMDKVIKSLEDCLENDFRKARREADVLNQIQPPGHEVGSEGYTVAANNSGTAYQAFMQGAWDYTNSYLDTLRQIRTAYQNQDQAAIDALRRIGKAD
;
A
#
# COMPACT_ATOMS: atom_id res chain seq x y z
N MET A 1 -13.51 8.80 15.01
CA MET A 1 -13.44 9.77 13.90
C MET A 1 -12.08 9.59 13.24
N THR A 2 -12.03 8.92 12.10
CA THR A 2 -10.80 8.71 11.30
C THR A 2 -10.45 10.02 10.62
N GLY A 3 -9.25 10.54 10.89
CA GLY A 3 -8.77 11.79 10.30
C GLY A 3 -8.69 11.73 8.77
N PRO A 4 -8.75 12.88 8.09
CA PRO A 4 -8.66 12.94 6.64
C PRO A 4 -7.23 12.54 6.21
N GLY A 5 -7.05 11.33 5.68
CA GLY A 5 -5.78 10.88 5.09
C GLY A 5 -5.22 9.56 5.59
N SER A 6 -5.82 8.94 6.61
CA SER A 6 -5.32 7.67 7.17
C SER A 6 -6.01 6.48 6.48
N GLY A 7 -5.21 5.62 5.81
CA GLY A 7 -5.66 4.41 5.14
C GLY A 7 -5.46 4.40 3.61
N PRO A 8 -5.97 3.38 2.90
CA PRO A 8 -5.82 3.27 1.44
C PRO A 8 -6.30 4.51 0.70
N GLN A 9 -7.31 5.22 1.24
CA GLN A 9 -7.80 6.48 0.70
C GLN A 9 -6.76 7.62 0.71
N GLY A 10 -5.85 7.66 1.69
CA GLY A 10 -4.75 8.63 1.68
C GLY A 10 -3.77 8.39 0.53
N VAL A 11 -3.49 7.12 0.23
CA VAL A 11 -2.69 6.69 -0.92
C VAL A 11 -3.41 6.99 -2.24
N TYR A 12 -4.70 6.69 -2.34
CA TYR A 12 -5.52 7.06 -3.51
C TYR A 12 -5.54 8.57 -3.75
N ASN A 13 -5.71 9.38 -2.70
CA ASN A 13 -5.74 10.84 -2.82
C ASN A 13 -4.40 11.44 -3.27
N GLN A 14 -3.27 10.82 -2.90
CA GLN A 14 -1.95 11.24 -3.38
C GLN A 14 -1.71 10.86 -4.85
N LEU A 15 -2.22 9.72 -5.30
CA LEU A 15 -2.00 9.22 -6.65
C LEU A 15 -2.91 9.88 -7.72
N ASN A 16 -4.08 10.38 -7.35
CA ASN A 16 -5.14 10.77 -8.31
C ASN A 16 -5.37 12.29 -8.48
N THR A 17 -4.34 13.13 -8.36
CA THR A 17 -4.51 14.59 -8.35
C THR A 17 -4.65 15.26 -9.74
N THR A 18 -4.69 14.52 -10.86
CA THR A 18 -4.82 15.13 -12.20
C THR A 18 -5.87 14.43 -13.07
N PRO A 19 -6.82 15.16 -13.68
CA PRO A 19 -7.75 14.58 -14.65
C PRO A 19 -7.01 14.11 -15.93
N PRO A 20 -7.48 13.04 -16.61
CA PRO A 20 -6.81 12.51 -17.80
C PRO A 20 -6.67 13.56 -18.91
N GLN A 21 -5.44 13.78 -19.38
CA GLN A 21 -5.15 14.75 -20.45
C GLN A 21 -5.26 14.05 -21.82
N ALA A 22 -6.01 14.65 -22.76
CA ALA A 22 -6.23 14.09 -24.10
C ALA A 22 -4.92 14.01 -24.91
N PRO A 23 -4.72 12.96 -25.74
CA PRO A 23 -3.50 12.79 -26.52
C PRO A 23 -3.35 13.87 -27.62
N PRO A 24 -2.10 14.19 -28.05
CA PRO A 24 -1.85 15.15 -29.12
C PRO A 24 -2.49 14.71 -30.47
N PRO A 25 -2.97 15.64 -31.30
CA PRO A 25 -3.53 15.32 -32.61
C PRO A 25 -2.52 14.58 -33.49
N GLY A 26 -2.91 13.45 -34.09
CA GLY A 26 -2.07 12.67 -35.01
C GLY A 26 -1.21 11.58 -34.39
N SER A 27 -1.34 11.33 -33.08
CA SER A 27 -0.53 10.34 -32.33
C SER A 27 -0.94 8.87 -32.51
N GLY A 28 -2.09 8.59 -33.14
CA GLY A 28 -2.57 7.21 -33.36
C GLY A 28 -3.07 6.48 -32.09
N LEU A 29 -3.02 7.14 -30.93
CA LEU A 29 -3.49 6.62 -29.64
C LEU A 29 -4.99 6.87 -29.46
N ILE A 30 -5.74 5.83 -29.04
CA ILE A 30 -7.16 5.98 -28.68
C ILE A 30 -7.28 6.89 -27.44
N GLN A 31 -8.22 7.83 -27.51
CA GLN A 31 -8.57 8.74 -26.43
C GLN A 31 -8.95 7.94 -25.16
N GLY A 32 -8.12 8.03 -24.12
CA GLY A 32 -8.26 7.26 -22.87
C GLY A 32 -7.05 6.39 -22.50
N ALA A 33 -6.06 6.22 -23.39
CA ALA A 33 -4.82 5.47 -23.11
C ALA A 33 -3.80 6.23 -22.23
N THR A 34 -4.08 7.47 -21.84
CA THR A 34 -3.21 8.30 -21.02
C THR A 34 -3.72 8.35 -19.57
N ALA A 35 -3.35 7.34 -18.77
CA ALA A 35 -3.31 7.55 -17.32
C ALA A 35 -2.22 8.59 -17.07
N ALA A 36 -2.57 9.74 -16.50
CA ALA A 36 -1.58 10.73 -16.07
C ALA A 36 -0.60 10.02 -15.13
N PRO A 37 0.72 10.13 -15.34
CA PRO A 37 1.68 9.62 -14.38
C PRO A 37 1.39 10.28 -13.03
N PRO A 38 1.48 9.55 -11.91
CA PRO A 38 1.33 10.14 -10.58
C PRO A 38 2.27 11.35 -10.45
N PRO A 39 1.88 12.39 -9.68
CA PRO A 39 2.64 13.63 -9.58
C PRO A 39 4.12 13.34 -9.27
N PRO A 40 5.06 14.08 -9.87
CA PRO A 40 6.49 13.85 -9.68
C PRO A 40 6.86 14.14 -8.22
N GLY A 41 7.05 13.06 -7.47
CA GLY A 41 7.55 13.06 -6.11
C GLY A 41 8.17 11.69 -5.82
N PRO A 42 9.11 11.59 -4.86
CA PRO A 42 9.56 10.29 -4.41
C PRO A 42 8.34 9.45 -3.97
N PRO A 43 8.29 8.15 -4.30
CA PRO A 43 7.19 7.30 -3.87
C PRO A 43 7.04 7.37 -2.33
N PRO A 44 5.81 7.30 -1.79
CA PRO A 44 5.59 7.30 -0.35
C PRO A 44 6.44 6.23 0.34
N ASN A 45 6.95 6.52 1.54
CA ASN A 45 7.59 5.49 2.36
C ASN A 45 6.50 4.59 2.97
N TYR A 46 6.11 3.56 2.23
CA TYR A 46 5.04 2.64 2.61
C TYR A 46 5.32 1.92 3.93
N GLY A 47 6.59 1.66 4.27
CA GLY A 47 6.95 1.04 5.54
C GLY A 47 6.63 1.92 6.74
N GLU A 48 7.00 3.21 6.68
CA GLU A 48 6.65 4.17 7.73
C GLU A 48 5.12 4.38 7.82
N LEU A 49 4.41 4.38 6.69
CA LEU A 49 2.95 4.47 6.67
C LEU A 49 2.29 3.26 7.35
N GLY A 50 2.75 2.04 7.05
CA GLY A 50 2.22 0.81 7.65
C GLY A 50 2.45 0.76 9.17
N LYS A 51 3.67 1.10 9.59
CA LYS A 51 4.03 1.21 11.01
C LYS A 51 3.19 2.27 11.73
N GLY A 52 3.11 3.47 11.16
CA GLY A 52 2.33 4.58 11.73
C GLY A 52 0.86 4.23 11.88
N GLN A 53 0.26 3.58 10.88
CA GLN A 53 -1.14 3.15 10.97
C GLN A 53 -1.34 2.11 12.08
N ALA A 54 -0.48 1.09 12.18
CA ALA A 54 -0.60 0.09 13.25
C ALA A 54 -0.50 0.71 14.65
N GLN A 55 0.39 1.69 14.80
CA GLN A 55 0.54 2.44 16.06
C GLN A 55 -0.70 3.29 16.37
N ALA A 56 -1.27 3.98 15.37
CA ALA A 56 -2.48 4.78 15.52
C ALA A 56 -3.70 3.92 15.88
N ASP A 57 -3.88 2.79 15.18
CA ASP A 57 -4.96 1.84 15.45
C ASP A 57 -4.86 1.30 16.89
N PHE A 58 -3.64 0.95 17.31
CA PHE A 58 -3.38 0.49 18.67
C PHE A 58 -3.61 1.58 19.73
N ALA A 59 -3.16 2.81 19.50
CA ALA A 59 -3.38 3.93 20.40
C ALA A 59 -4.89 4.23 20.55
N SER A 60 -5.64 4.19 19.44
CA SER A 60 -7.09 4.37 19.41
C SER A 60 -7.80 3.26 20.21
N ALA A 61 -7.44 1.99 19.98
CA ALA A 61 -8.02 0.85 20.69
C ALA A 61 -7.75 0.92 22.20
N SER A 62 -6.52 1.21 22.59
CA SER A 62 -6.11 1.26 24.00
C SER A 62 -6.58 2.51 24.76
N ALA A 63 -6.98 3.59 24.07
CA ALA A 63 -7.46 4.81 24.70
C ALA A 63 -8.88 4.71 25.28
N ASN A 64 -9.71 3.76 24.84
CA ASN A 64 -11.13 3.69 25.19
C ASN A 64 -11.45 3.10 26.58
N GLY A 65 -10.47 2.98 27.48
CA GLY A 65 -10.67 2.69 28.92
C GLY A 65 -11.23 1.31 29.29
N GLY A 66 -11.74 0.54 28.32
CA GLY A 66 -12.30 -0.81 28.50
C GLY A 66 -11.72 -1.85 27.54
N TRP A 67 -10.60 -1.53 26.88
CA TRP A 67 -9.90 -2.48 26.03
C TRP A 67 -8.94 -3.32 26.87
N GLU A 68 -9.08 -4.65 26.78
CA GLU A 68 -8.16 -5.62 27.37
C GLU A 68 -7.37 -6.28 26.24
N PHE A 69 -6.07 -6.49 26.45
CA PHE A 69 -5.23 -7.16 25.46
C PHE A 69 -5.57 -8.65 25.41
N ASP A 70 -6.14 -9.07 24.28
CA ASP A 70 -6.35 -10.48 23.96
C ASP A 70 -5.22 -10.98 23.03
N PRO A 71 -4.27 -11.79 23.56
CA PRO A 71 -3.18 -12.33 22.75
C PRO A 71 -3.67 -13.28 21.64
N GLU A 72 -4.75 -14.02 21.86
CA GLU A 72 -5.27 -14.95 20.85
C GLU A 72 -5.95 -14.21 19.71
N ALA A 73 -6.68 -13.13 20.00
CA ALA A 73 -7.25 -12.28 18.97
C ALA A 73 -6.15 -11.61 18.14
N MET A 74 -5.09 -11.11 18.79
CA MET A 74 -3.93 -10.54 18.09
C MET A 74 -3.26 -11.57 17.18
N ASP A 75 -3.07 -12.80 17.66
CA ASP A 75 -2.48 -13.89 16.86
C ASP A 75 -3.33 -14.25 15.64
N LYS A 76 -4.66 -14.23 15.76
CA LYS A 76 -5.57 -14.44 14.62
C LYS A 76 -5.43 -13.34 13.57
N VAL A 77 -5.32 -12.08 13.99
CA VAL A 77 -5.12 -10.96 13.06
C VAL A 77 -3.76 -11.05 12.37
N ILE A 78 -2.69 -11.30 13.12
CA ILE A 78 -1.34 -11.51 12.60
C ILE A 78 -1.35 -12.62 11.56
N LYS A 79 -1.93 -13.79 11.90
CA LYS A 79 -2.01 -14.92 10.98
C LYS A 79 -2.82 -14.61 9.73
N SER A 80 -3.96 -13.94 9.85
CA SER A 80 -4.77 -13.57 8.70
C SER A 80 -4.02 -12.63 7.73
N LEU A 81 -3.20 -11.72 8.26
CA LEU A 81 -2.39 -10.82 7.45
C LEU A 81 -1.19 -11.54 6.83
N GLU A 82 -0.54 -12.45 7.57
CA GLU A 82 0.51 -13.33 7.04
C GLU A 82 -0.02 -14.19 5.89
N ASP A 83 -1.17 -14.85 6.08
CA ASP A 83 -1.81 -15.68 5.07
C ASP A 83 -2.13 -14.85 3.80
N CYS A 84 -2.60 -13.61 3.96
CA CYS A 84 -2.87 -12.71 2.83
C CYS A 84 -1.57 -12.31 2.09
N LEU A 85 -0.49 -12.01 2.83
CA LEU A 85 0.81 -11.70 2.25
C LEU A 85 1.40 -12.89 1.48
N GLU A 86 1.32 -14.09 2.05
CA GLU A 86 1.92 -15.29 1.48
C GLU A 86 1.15 -15.84 0.27
N ASN A 87 -0.17 -15.71 0.27
CA ASN A 87 -1.03 -16.28 -0.77
C ASN A 87 -1.45 -15.22 -1.79
N ASP A 88 -2.20 -14.21 -1.36
CA ASP A 88 -2.87 -13.27 -2.26
C ASP A 88 -1.88 -12.30 -2.89
N PHE A 89 -1.04 -11.65 -2.07
CA PHE A 89 -0.01 -10.72 -2.56
C PHE A 89 1.02 -11.43 -3.42
N ARG A 90 1.45 -12.63 -3.03
CA ARG A 90 2.39 -13.42 -3.82
C ARG A 90 1.81 -13.81 -5.18
N LYS A 91 0.52 -14.12 -5.25
CA LYS A 91 -0.18 -14.39 -6.51
C LYS A 91 -0.27 -13.11 -7.36
N ALA A 92 -0.77 -12.02 -6.79
CA ALA A 92 -0.91 -10.74 -7.49
C ALA A 92 0.43 -10.21 -8.03
N ARG A 93 1.52 -10.35 -7.27
CA ARG A 93 2.86 -9.95 -7.71
C ARG A 93 3.33 -10.78 -8.91
N ARG A 94 3.10 -12.09 -8.92
CA ARG A 94 3.41 -12.95 -10.07
C ARG A 94 2.60 -12.57 -11.30
N GLU A 95 1.33 -12.22 -11.13
CA GLU A 95 0.47 -11.75 -12.23
C GLU A 95 0.95 -10.39 -12.76
N ALA A 96 1.36 -9.49 -11.86
CA ALA A 96 1.93 -8.20 -12.22
C ALA A 96 3.22 -8.31 -13.04
N ASP A 97 4.06 -9.32 -12.78
CA ASP A 97 5.30 -9.59 -13.52
C ASP A 97 5.06 -9.90 -15.00
N VAL A 98 3.87 -10.34 -15.39
CA VAL A 98 3.52 -10.63 -16.78
C VAL A 98 3.05 -9.37 -17.52
N LEU A 99 2.51 -8.38 -16.80
CA LEU A 99 1.89 -7.19 -17.40
C LEU A 99 2.88 -6.22 -18.06
N ASN A 100 4.17 -6.31 -17.73
CA ASN A 100 5.22 -5.47 -18.31
C ASN A 100 6.00 -6.13 -19.46
N GLN A 101 5.57 -7.33 -19.89
CA GLN A 101 6.26 -8.16 -20.88
C GLN A 101 5.55 -8.18 -22.24
N ILE A 102 4.66 -7.23 -22.50
CA ILE A 102 3.91 -7.17 -23.76
C ILE A 102 4.88 -6.81 -24.88
N GLN A 103 4.84 -7.58 -25.97
CA GLN A 103 5.62 -7.35 -27.19
C GLN A 103 4.71 -6.80 -28.28
N PRO A 104 5.21 -5.88 -29.13
CA PRO A 104 4.39 -5.33 -30.19
C PRO A 104 4.15 -6.38 -31.29
N PRO A 105 2.92 -6.48 -31.85
CA PRO A 105 2.61 -7.44 -32.91
C PRO A 105 3.25 -7.07 -34.27
N GLY A 106 3.74 -5.85 -34.41
CA GLY A 106 4.41 -5.31 -35.60
C GLY A 106 5.27 -4.08 -35.25
N HIS A 107 6.06 -3.58 -36.20
CA HIS A 107 7.01 -2.46 -35.99
C HIS A 107 6.44 -1.10 -36.42
N GLU A 108 5.13 -1.02 -36.61
CA GLU A 108 4.42 0.23 -36.85
C GLU A 108 4.21 1.03 -35.56
N VAL A 109 4.24 2.36 -35.70
CA VAL A 109 4.14 3.32 -34.58
C VAL A 109 2.94 3.06 -33.67
N GLY A 110 1.82 2.59 -34.23
CA GLY A 110 0.64 2.21 -33.45
C GLY A 110 0.93 1.04 -32.49
N SER A 111 1.47 -0.06 -33.01
CA SER A 111 1.75 -1.27 -32.22
C SER A 111 2.83 -1.04 -31.17
N GLU A 112 3.87 -0.27 -31.50
CA GLU A 112 4.91 0.11 -30.54
C GLU A 112 4.34 1.04 -29.45
N GLY A 113 3.56 2.05 -29.84
CA GLY A 113 2.94 3.01 -28.92
C GLY A 113 1.99 2.36 -27.91
N TYR A 114 1.11 1.45 -28.37
CA TYR A 114 0.23 0.69 -27.47
C TYR A 114 1.01 -0.22 -26.53
N THR A 115 2.07 -0.85 -27.03
CA THR A 115 2.92 -1.73 -26.20
C THR A 115 3.64 -0.94 -25.11
N VAL A 116 4.19 0.23 -25.43
CA VAL A 116 4.80 1.13 -24.44
C VAL A 116 3.79 1.54 -23.37
N ALA A 117 2.58 1.95 -23.77
CA ALA A 117 1.54 2.33 -22.82
C ALA A 117 1.13 1.16 -21.90
N ALA A 118 0.98 -0.05 -22.46
CA ALA A 118 0.62 -1.22 -21.70
C ALA A 118 1.72 -1.63 -20.69
N ASN A 119 2.99 -1.63 -21.10
CA ASN A 119 4.11 -1.96 -20.22
C ASN A 119 4.32 -0.90 -19.12
N ASN A 120 4.06 0.38 -19.41
CA ASN A 120 4.07 1.44 -18.39
C ASN A 120 2.99 1.22 -17.33
N SER A 121 1.78 0.80 -17.75
CA SER A 121 0.70 0.44 -16.83
C SER A 121 1.09 -0.78 -15.96
N GLY A 122 1.70 -1.81 -16.56
CA GLY A 122 2.23 -2.95 -15.83
C GLY A 122 3.28 -2.56 -14.78
N THR A 123 4.20 -1.66 -15.14
CA THR A 123 5.23 -1.12 -14.23
C THR A 123 4.59 -0.36 -13.06
N ALA A 124 3.59 0.49 -13.33
CA ALA A 124 2.88 1.22 -12.29
C ALA A 124 2.16 0.27 -11.32
N TYR A 125 1.52 -0.77 -11.84
CA TYR A 125 0.86 -1.79 -11.03
C TYR A 125 1.85 -2.58 -10.16
N GLN A 126 3.02 -2.96 -10.71
CA GLN A 126 4.09 -3.61 -9.93
C GLN A 126 4.58 -2.71 -8.78
N ALA A 127 4.80 -1.43 -9.04
CA ALA A 127 5.23 -0.48 -8.01
C ALA A 127 4.18 -0.33 -6.90
N PHE A 128 2.89 -0.27 -7.26
CA PHE A 128 1.79 -0.26 -6.29
C PHE A 128 1.75 -1.55 -5.46
N MET A 129 1.87 -2.72 -6.09
CA MET A 129 1.89 -4.02 -5.40
C MET A 129 3.04 -4.12 -4.39
N GLN A 130 4.24 -3.64 -4.77
CA GLN A 130 5.38 -3.60 -3.86
C GLN A 130 5.12 -2.68 -2.67
N GLY A 131 4.62 -1.46 -2.90
CA GLY A 131 4.27 -0.53 -1.82
C GLY A 131 3.20 -1.08 -0.87
N ALA A 132 2.17 -1.74 -1.41
CA ALA A 132 1.13 -2.38 -0.60
C ALA A 132 1.69 -3.55 0.24
N TRP A 133 2.64 -4.32 -0.30
CA TRP A 133 3.35 -5.35 0.46
C TRP A 133 4.19 -4.74 1.58
N ASP A 134 4.99 -3.71 1.29
CA ASP A 134 5.86 -3.03 2.27
C ASP A 134 5.04 -2.42 3.43
N TYR A 135 3.90 -1.81 3.10
CA TYR A 135 2.93 -1.28 4.06
C TYR A 135 2.41 -2.39 4.97
N THR A 136 1.90 -3.47 4.39
CA THR A 136 1.24 -4.54 5.14
C THR A 136 2.24 -5.30 6.01
N ASN A 137 3.47 -5.53 5.51
CA ASN A 137 4.54 -6.15 6.27
C ASN A 137 4.97 -5.29 7.47
N SER A 138 5.11 -3.97 7.29
CA SER A 138 5.48 -3.06 8.38
C SER A 138 4.38 -2.89 9.44
N TYR A 139 3.12 -2.94 8.99
CA TYR A 139 1.97 -3.01 9.88
C TYR A 139 2.01 -4.29 10.75
N LEU A 140 2.23 -5.44 10.11
CA LEU A 140 2.34 -6.75 10.76
C LEU A 140 3.50 -6.79 11.79
N ASP A 141 4.67 -6.29 11.42
CA ASP A 141 5.83 -6.24 12.31
C ASP A 141 5.56 -5.39 13.56
N THR A 142 4.77 -4.33 13.40
CA THR A 142 4.33 -3.50 14.53
C THR A 142 3.35 -4.24 15.43
N LEU A 143 2.39 -5.00 14.87
CA LEU A 143 1.50 -5.85 15.65
C LEU A 143 2.27 -6.91 16.45
N ARG A 144 3.29 -7.52 15.84
CA ARG A 144 4.17 -8.48 16.52
C ARG A 144 4.91 -7.82 17.69
N GLN A 145 5.42 -6.59 17.50
CA GLN A 145 6.07 -5.83 18.57
C GLN A 145 5.10 -5.53 19.72
N ILE A 146 3.87 -5.11 19.41
CA ILE A 146 2.81 -4.89 20.41
C ILE A 146 2.55 -6.17 21.19
N ARG A 147 2.33 -7.29 20.48
CA ARG A 147 2.11 -8.60 21.09
C ARG A 147 3.24 -8.97 22.06
N THR A 148 4.49 -8.88 21.61
CA THR A 148 5.66 -9.19 22.44
C THR A 148 5.75 -8.28 23.67
N ALA A 149 5.47 -6.98 23.54
CA ALA A 149 5.48 -6.06 24.67
C ALA A 149 4.46 -6.46 25.74
N TYR A 150 3.24 -6.84 25.35
CA TYR A 150 2.22 -7.31 26.30
C TYR A 150 2.53 -8.67 26.91
N GLN A 151 3.02 -9.63 26.12
CA GLN A 151 3.41 -10.95 26.64
C GLN A 151 4.52 -10.85 27.68
N ASN A 152 5.47 -9.92 27.48
CA ASN A 152 6.57 -9.66 28.40
C ASN A 152 6.20 -8.72 29.56
N GLN A 153 4.97 -8.20 29.59
CA GLN A 153 4.54 -7.16 30.54
C GLN A 153 5.46 -5.93 30.55
N ASP A 154 6.03 -5.58 29.39
CA ASP A 154 6.94 -4.45 29.24
C ASP A 154 6.17 -3.13 29.17
N GLN A 155 5.89 -2.57 30.35
CA GLN A 155 5.11 -1.35 30.48
C GLN A 155 5.76 -0.15 29.77
N ALA A 156 7.10 -0.08 29.72
CA ALA A 156 7.80 1.01 29.06
C ALA A 156 7.63 0.94 27.53
N ALA A 157 7.71 -0.25 26.95
CA ALA A 157 7.44 -0.47 25.53
C ALA A 157 5.96 -0.20 25.18
N ILE A 158 5.03 -0.67 26.00
CA ILE A 158 3.59 -0.42 25.82
C ILE A 158 3.30 1.10 25.82
N ASP A 159 3.87 1.83 26.78
CA ASP A 159 3.65 3.29 26.88
C ASP A 159 4.37 4.08 25.78
N ALA A 160 5.48 3.57 25.25
CA ALA A 160 6.11 4.14 24.06
C ALA A 160 5.21 3.96 22.82
N LEU A 161 4.68 2.75 22.60
CA LEU A 161 3.79 2.44 21.49
C LEU A 161 2.51 3.29 21.52
N ARG A 162 1.91 3.51 22.70
CA ARG A 162 0.74 4.39 22.87
C ARG A 162 1.03 5.86 22.58
N ARG A 163 2.24 6.34 22.91
CA ARG A 163 2.61 7.75 22.68
C ARG A 163 2.85 8.06 21.21
N ILE A 164 3.42 7.12 20.47
CA ILE A 164 3.73 7.31 19.06
C ILE A 164 2.44 7.40 18.22
N GLY A 165 1.41 6.59 18.52
CA GLY A 165 0.12 6.65 17.82
C GLY A 165 -0.75 7.86 18.12
N LYS A 166 -0.31 8.79 18.98
CA LYS A 166 -1.00 10.06 19.30
C LYS A 166 -0.39 11.28 18.61
N ALA A 167 0.71 11.12 17.87
CA ALA A 167 1.30 12.22 17.12
C ALA A 167 0.48 12.44 15.82
N ASP A 168 -0.16 13.61 15.79
CA ASP A 168 -0.99 14.27 14.75
C ASP A 168 -1.05 13.67 13.33
#